data_AF-A0A7S0RWY8-F1
#
_entry.id   AF-A0A7S0RWY8-F1
#
_cell.length_a   1.000
_cell.length_b   1.000
_cell.length_c   1.000
_cell.angle_alpha   90.00
_cell.angle_beta   90.00
_cell.angle_gamma   90.00
#
_symmetry.space_group_name_H-M   'P 1'
#
loop_
_entity.id
_entity.type
_entity.pdbx_description
1 polymer ?
#
loop_
_entity_poly.entity_id
_entity_poly.type
_entity_poly.pdbx_seq_one_letter_code
_entity_poly.pdbx_strand_id
1 'polypeptide(L)'
;DLAAVTPAAFLEICGGSVHALSYQQARNNRAVAGQVYIAEPGYMLGRAALPKHTIITQLNGVPVPDLESFARVLRSLPHGARTPVEYFTFTERHRRKNAILHMDRQWYGPPIYWTRDDGEGTWHSTTDYPKGAPEPPPPFKPAFPEDQAAAAGGAAAGDSPSRAASTAAAATASADGDKDK
;
A
#
# COMPACT_ATOMS: atom_id res chain seq x y z
N ASP A 1 -25.95 21.55 -7.75
CA ASP A 1 -25.15 21.23 -8.95
C ASP A 1 -24.77 19.75 -8.93
N LEU A 2 -24.65 19.12 -10.09
CA LEU A 2 -24.26 17.71 -10.26
C LEU A 2 -22.75 17.56 -10.51
N ALA A 3 -22.08 18.57 -11.09
CA ALA A 3 -20.63 18.54 -11.25
C ALA A 3 -19.94 18.48 -9.87
N ALA A 4 -20.38 19.29 -8.91
CA ALA A 4 -19.91 19.31 -7.53
C ALA A 4 -20.00 17.98 -6.74
N VAL A 5 -20.77 16.97 -7.20
CA VAL A 5 -20.83 15.61 -6.58
C VAL A 5 -20.22 14.52 -7.46
N THR A 6 -19.56 14.92 -8.55
CA THR A 6 -18.78 14.04 -9.43
C THR A 6 -17.31 14.12 -9.01
N PRO A 7 -16.64 12.98 -8.70
CA PRO A 7 -15.24 13.02 -8.31
C PRO A 7 -14.36 13.60 -9.44
N ALA A 8 -13.68 14.71 -9.14
CA ALA A 8 -12.69 15.33 -9.99
C ALA A 8 -11.24 15.05 -9.54
N ALA A 9 -11.05 14.23 -8.49
CA ALA A 9 -9.72 13.91 -7.97
C ALA A 9 -9.63 12.51 -7.35
N PHE A 10 -8.42 11.95 -7.38
CA PHE A 10 -8.02 10.73 -6.67
C PHE A 10 -6.59 10.83 -6.13
N LEU A 11 -6.26 9.98 -5.16
CA LEU A 11 -4.96 9.87 -4.51
C LEU A 11 -4.41 8.46 -4.69
N GLU A 12 -3.22 8.37 -5.29
CA GLU A 12 -2.50 7.14 -5.59
C GLU A 12 -1.46 6.85 -4.50
N ILE A 13 -1.52 5.67 -3.89
CA ILE A 13 -0.73 5.29 -2.71
C ILE A 13 -0.23 3.85 -2.88
N CYS A 14 1.07 3.65 -3.10
CA CYS A 14 1.71 2.33 -3.18
C CYS A 14 1.01 1.34 -4.13
N GLY A 15 0.66 1.79 -5.33
CA GLY A 15 -0.09 1.01 -6.33
C GLY A 15 -1.59 0.82 -6.02
N GLY A 16 -2.11 1.50 -5.00
CA GLY A 16 -3.53 1.59 -4.68
C GLY A 16 -4.11 2.96 -5.06
N SER A 17 -5.43 3.04 -5.19
CA SER A 17 -6.16 4.25 -5.55
C SER A 17 -7.32 4.51 -4.59
N VAL A 18 -7.33 5.71 -4.02
CA VAL A 18 -8.35 6.21 -3.09
C VAL A 18 -8.98 7.47 -3.70
N HIS A 19 -10.30 7.55 -3.76
CA HIS A 19 -10.99 8.70 -4.33
C HIS A 19 -12.24 9.09 -3.54
N ALA A 20 -12.81 10.26 -3.84
CA ALA A 20 -14.09 10.66 -3.28
C ALA A 20 -15.22 9.75 -3.81
N LEU A 21 -16.14 9.29 -2.96
CA LEU A 21 -17.21 8.37 -3.36
C LEU A 21 -18.15 9.05 -4.36
N SER A 22 -18.25 8.49 -5.57
CA SER A 22 -19.08 9.06 -6.64
C SER A 22 -20.57 9.00 -6.30
N TYR A 23 -21.34 9.99 -6.75
CA TYR A 23 -22.80 10.04 -6.55
C TYR A 23 -23.52 8.72 -6.91
N GLN A 24 -23.10 8.07 -8.01
CA GLN A 24 -23.69 6.79 -8.45
C GLN A 24 -23.40 5.65 -7.46
N GLN A 25 -22.16 5.53 -6.98
CA GLN A 25 -21.81 4.51 -5.98
C GLN A 25 -22.44 4.82 -4.61
N ALA A 26 -22.51 6.10 -4.22
CA ALA A 26 -23.19 6.55 -3.02
C ALA A 26 -24.69 6.18 -3.04
N ARG A 27 -25.39 6.48 -4.15
CA ARG A 27 -26.79 6.12 -4.37
C ARG A 27 -27.01 4.61 -4.29
N ASN A 28 -26.20 3.83 -5.01
CA ASN A 28 -26.38 2.37 -5.08
C ASN A 28 -26.13 1.68 -3.74
N ASN A 29 -25.12 2.13 -2.98
CA ASN A 29 -24.77 1.57 -1.66
C ASN A 29 -25.46 2.27 -0.48
N ARG A 30 -26.37 3.24 -0.76
CA ARG A 30 -27.05 4.09 0.24
C ARG A 30 -26.07 4.81 1.19
N ALA A 31 -24.89 5.19 0.69
CA ALA A 31 -23.81 5.88 1.41
C ALA A 31 -23.82 7.39 1.11
N VAL A 32 -22.95 8.17 1.75
CA VAL A 32 -22.85 9.62 1.51
C VAL A 32 -21.83 9.87 0.40
N ALA A 33 -22.18 10.69 -0.59
CA ALA A 33 -21.25 11.07 -1.66
C ALA A 33 -20.08 11.90 -1.09
N GLY A 34 -18.92 11.85 -1.76
CA GLY A 34 -17.71 12.57 -1.33
C GLY A 34 -16.83 11.85 -0.30
N GLN A 35 -17.36 10.85 0.42
CA GLN A 35 -16.61 10.09 1.43
C GLN A 35 -15.35 9.40 0.85
N VAL A 36 -14.32 9.22 1.67
CA VAL A 36 -13.05 8.58 1.30
C VAL A 36 -13.28 7.10 0.95
N TYR A 37 -13.13 6.74 -0.33
CA TYR A 37 -13.40 5.40 -0.86
C TYR A 37 -12.15 4.74 -1.43
N ILE A 38 -11.87 3.51 -0.99
CA ILE A 38 -10.80 2.65 -1.53
C ILE A 38 -11.34 1.90 -2.75
N ALA A 39 -10.87 2.29 -3.94
CA ALA A 39 -11.10 1.54 -5.17
C ALA A 39 -10.13 0.35 -5.24
N GLU A 40 -8.82 0.64 -5.19
CA GLU A 40 -7.76 -0.36 -5.14
C GLU A 40 -6.91 -0.17 -3.87
N PRO A 41 -6.74 -1.19 -3.00
CA PRO A 41 -5.96 -1.05 -1.78
C PRO A 41 -4.43 -0.98 -1.99
N GLY A 42 -3.92 -1.49 -3.13
CA GLY A 42 -2.49 -1.57 -3.39
C GLY A 42 -1.72 -2.32 -2.29
N TYR A 43 -0.43 -2.01 -2.15
CA TYR A 43 0.41 -2.63 -1.12
C TYR A 43 0.06 -2.13 0.29
N MET A 44 -0.05 -0.80 0.48
CA MET A 44 -0.14 -0.21 1.83
C MET A 44 -1.46 -0.56 2.54
N LEU A 45 -2.60 -0.37 1.87
CA LEU A 45 -3.91 -0.62 2.45
C LEU A 45 -4.20 -2.14 2.46
N GLY A 46 -3.69 -2.87 1.47
CA GLY A 46 -3.78 -4.33 1.41
C GLY A 46 -3.04 -5.01 2.57
N ARG A 47 -1.83 -4.53 2.91
CA ARG A 47 -1.08 -4.96 4.10
C ARG A 47 -1.79 -4.64 5.41
N ALA A 48 -2.62 -3.59 5.44
CA ALA A 48 -3.49 -3.27 6.58
C ALA A 48 -4.80 -4.10 6.61
N ALA A 49 -4.96 -5.08 5.71
CA ALA A 49 -6.17 -5.89 5.53
C ALA A 49 -7.45 -5.08 5.23
N LEU A 50 -7.31 -3.91 4.61
CA LEU A 50 -8.44 -3.12 4.09
C LEU A 50 -8.92 -3.73 2.75
N PRO A 51 -10.15 -4.25 2.65
CA PRO A 51 -10.66 -4.82 1.41
C PRO A 51 -11.05 -3.72 0.41
N LYS A 52 -11.20 -4.10 -0.86
CA LYS A 52 -11.77 -3.22 -1.90
C LYS A 52 -13.19 -2.76 -1.51
N HIS A 53 -13.61 -1.61 -2.04
CA HIS A 53 -14.94 -1.04 -1.82
C HIS A 53 -15.21 -0.67 -0.33
N THR A 54 -14.15 -0.20 0.33
CA THR A 54 -14.15 0.25 1.73
C THR A 54 -14.29 1.77 1.80
N ILE A 55 -15.05 2.26 2.78
CA ILE A 55 -15.09 3.66 3.17
C ILE A 55 -14.23 3.86 4.43
N ILE A 56 -13.29 4.80 4.39
CA ILE A 56 -12.51 5.22 5.56
C ILE A 56 -13.29 6.33 6.29
N THR A 57 -13.30 6.30 7.62
CA THR A 57 -13.99 7.29 8.47
C THR A 57 -13.04 8.07 9.36
N GLN A 58 -11.97 7.44 9.86
CA GLN A 58 -10.94 8.11 10.66
C GLN A 58 -9.54 7.60 10.30
N LEU A 59 -8.54 8.48 10.37
CA LEU A 59 -7.12 8.14 10.28
C LEU A 59 -6.37 8.81 11.43
N ASN A 60 -5.55 8.05 12.17
CA ASN A 60 -4.85 8.51 13.36
C ASN A 60 -5.77 9.11 14.46
N GLY A 61 -7.02 8.65 14.54
CA GLY A 61 -8.06 9.23 15.41
C GLY A 61 -8.67 10.54 14.89
N VAL A 62 -8.15 11.11 13.80
CA VAL A 62 -8.71 12.30 13.14
C VAL A 62 -9.83 11.87 12.17
N PRO A 63 -11.04 12.45 12.26
CA PRO A 63 -12.09 12.20 11.26
C PRO A 63 -11.67 12.67 9.86
N VAL A 64 -11.93 11.83 8.85
CA VAL A 64 -11.61 12.12 7.45
C VAL A 64 -12.88 12.05 6.59
N PRO A 65 -13.73 13.09 6.60
CA PRO A 65 -15.01 13.08 5.90
C PRO A 65 -14.87 13.11 4.37
N ASP A 66 -13.74 13.61 3.87
CA ASP A 66 -13.44 13.87 2.46
C ASP A 66 -11.99 13.49 2.10
N LEU A 67 -11.70 13.41 0.79
CA LEU A 67 -10.40 13.01 0.25
C LEU A 67 -9.26 13.99 0.61
N GLU A 68 -9.54 15.29 0.77
CA GLU A 68 -8.52 16.30 1.08
C GLU A 68 -8.09 16.19 2.56
N SER A 69 -9.03 15.97 3.46
CA SER A 69 -8.80 15.70 4.87
C SER A 69 -8.02 14.40 5.07
N PHE A 70 -8.34 13.35 4.30
CA PHE A 70 -7.53 12.12 4.28
C PHE A 70 -6.11 12.38 3.76
N ALA A 71 -5.95 13.08 2.64
CA ALA A 71 -4.66 13.49 2.10
C ALA A 71 -3.82 14.29 3.12
N ARG A 72 -4.44 15.25 3.82
CA ARG A 72 -3.82 16.12 4.82
C ARG A 72 -3.26 15.32 6.00
N VAL A 73 -4.04 14.37 6.54
CA VAL A 73 -3.58 13.49 7.62
C VAL A 73 -2.54 12.49 7.11
N LEU A 74 -2.72 11.90 5.92
CA LEU A 74 -1.77 10.95 5.33
C LEU A 74 -0.38 11.57 5.14
N ARG A 75 -0.31 12.86 4.79
CA ARG A 75 0.94 13.61 4.63
C ARG A 75 1.68 13.86 5.94
N SER A 76 0.97 14.12 7.05
CA SER A 76 1.63 14.35 8.35
C SER A 76 2.25 13.09 8.97
N LEU A 77 1.98 11.90 8.40
CA LEU A 77 2.49 10.62 8.91
C LEU A 77 3.94 10.33 8.45
N PRO A 78 4.88 10.09 9.38
CA PRO A 78 6.24 9.64 9.08
C PRO A 78 6.30 8.33 8.29
N HIS A 79 7.38 8.11 7.54
CA HIS A 79 7.72 6.76 7.11
C HIS A 79 7.87 5.83 8.33
N GLY A 80 7.38 4.60 8.23
CA GLY A 80 7.34 3.61 9.31
C GLY A 80 6.22 3.80 10.33
N ALA A 81 5.45 4.90 10.26
CA ALA A 81 4.36 5.17 11.21
C ALA A 81 3.28 4.08 11.20
N ARG A 82 2.90 3.61 12.39
CA ARG A 82 1.84 2.63 12.62
C ARG A 82 0.60 3.36 13.11
N THR A 83 -0.40 3.47 12.24
CA THR A 83 -1.50 4.43 12.38
C THR A 83 -2.83 3.71 12.46
N PRO A 84 -3.69 3.94 13.48
CA PRO A 84 -5.03 3.37 13.49
C PRO A 84 -5.87 4.00 12.38
N VAL A 85 -6.60 3.16 11.64
CA VAL A 85 -7.57 3.58 10.62
C VAL A 85 -8.93 2.94 10.90
N GLU A 86 -9.96 3.77 11.07
CA GLU A 86 -11.36 3.33 11.19
C GLU A 86 -11.99 3.28 9.80
N TYR A 87 -12.72 2.20 9.52
CA TYR A 87 -13.38 1.98 8.25
C TYR A 87 -14.69 1.20 8.37
N PHE A 88 -15.46 1.17 7.29
CA PHE A 88 -16.57 0.24 7.09
C PHE A 88 -16.66 -0.22 5.63
N THR A 89 -17.26 -1.39 5.39
CA THR A 89 -17.62 -1.87 4.05
C THR A 89 -19.11 -1.65 3.82
N PHE A 90 -19.56 -1.58 2.57
CA PHE A 90 -21.00 -1.39 2.27
C PHE A 90 -21.89 -2.48 2.88
N THR A 91 -21.41 -3.72 2.95
CA THR A 91 -22.11 -4.87 3.58
C THR A 91 -22.29 -4.68 5.09
N GLU A 92 -21.32 -4.07 5.79
CA GLU A 92 -21.30 -3.89 7.24
C GLU A 92 -21.39 -2.41 7.64
N ARG A 93 -22.15 -1.58 6.90
CA ARG A 93 -22.23 -0.10 7.05
C ARG A 93 -22.42 0.45 8.48
N HIS A 94 -23.04 -0.32 9.37
CA HIS A 94 -23.33 0.05 10.76
C HIS A 94 -22.22 -0.34 11.74
N ARG A 95 -21.28 -1.19 11.32
CA ARG A 95 -20.15 -1.66 12.13
C ARG A 95 -18.90 -0.91 11.71
N ARG A 96 -18.26 -0.23 12.67
CA ARG A 96 -16.90 0.27 12.48
C ARG A 96 -15.89 -0.84 12.73
N LYS A 97 -14.87 -0.90 11.89
CA LYS A 97 -13.74 -1.80 11.98
C LYS A 97 -12.47 -0.96 12.07
N ASN A 98 -11.50 -1.42 12.86
CA ASN A 98 -10.21 -0.77 13.01
C ASN A 98 -9.12 -1.67 12.43
N ALA A 99 -8.20 -1.05 11.70
CA ALA A 99 -6.97 -1.68 11.23
C ALA A 99 -5.75 -0.81 11.60
N ILE A 100 -4.55 -1.37 11.45
CA ILE A 100 -3.29 -0.63 11.61
C ILE A 100 -2.67 -0.42 10.23
N LEU A 101 -2.70 0.81 9.75
CA LEU A 101 -1.99 1.23 8.54
C LEU A 101 -0.49 1.35 8.86
N HIS A 102 0.35 0.78 8.01
CA HIS A 102 1.81 0.94 8.08
C HIS A 102 2.27 1.87 6.95
N MET A 103 2.78 3.07 7.30
CA MET A 103 3.15 4.10 6.33
C MET A 103 4.47 3.77 5.62
N ASP A 104 4.38 3.19 4.42
CA ASP A 104 5.52 3.05 3.52
C ASP A 104 5.67 4.27 2.60
N ARG A 105 6.91 4.72 2.41
CA ARG A 105 7.33 5.82 1.53
C ARG A 105 8.67 5.52 0.84
N GLN A 106 9.29 4.36 1.10
CA GLN A 106 10.60 3.99 0.60
C GLN A 106 10.50 3.29 -0.75
N TRP A 107 9.56 2.34 -0.89
CA TRP A 107 9.51 1.45 -2.06
C TRP A 107 8.66 1.96 -3.23
N TYR A 108 7.70 2.84 -2.94
CA TYR A 108 6.75 3.37 -3.93
C TYR A 108 6.82 4.91 -4.08
N GLY A 109 7.82 5.55 -3.46
CA GLY A 109 7.98 7.00 -3.49
C GLY A 109 6.89 7.78 -2.72
N PRO A 110 6.75 9.10 -2.98
CA PRO A 110 5.66 9.89 -2.45
C PRO A 110 4.33 9.53 -3.14
N PRO A 111 3.20 9.47 -2.40
CA PRO A 111 1.88 9.38 -3.02
C PRO A 111 1.60 10.52 -4.00
N ILE A 112 0.76 10.26 -5.00
CA ILE A 112 0.47 11.20 -6.09
C ILE A 112 -1.01 11.56 -6.05
N TYR A 113 -1.32 12.85 -5.93
CA TYR A 113 -2.69 13.36 -6.02
C TYR A 113 -2.97 13.81 -7.45
N TRP A 114 -4.02 13.27 -8.04
CA TRP A 114 -4.44 13.53 -9.41
C TRP A 114 -5.73 14.34 -9.42
N THR A 115 -5.75 15.45 -10.15
CA THR A 115 -6.93 16.31 -10.34
C THR A 115 -7.25 16.39 -11.83
N ARG A 116 -8.54 16.26 -12.19
CA ARG A 116 -9.05 16.44 -13.55
C ARG A 116 -9.31 17.92 -13.81
N ASP A 117 -8.87 18.41 -14.96
CA ASP A 117 -9.31 19.70 -15.49
C ASP A 117 -10.45 19.48 -16.50
N ASP A 118 -11.64 20.01 -16.20
CA ASP A 118 -12.82 19.88 -17.06
C ASP A 118 -12.86 20.89 -18.23
N GLY A 119 -11.94 21.86 -18.26
CA GLY A 119 -11.76 22.81 -19.36
C GLY A 119 -10.76 22.34 -20.41
N GLU A 120 -9.64 21.75 -19.99
CA GLU A 120 -8.67 21.10 -20.87
C GLU A 120 -9.03 19.65 -21.21
N GLY A 121 -9.82 18.97 -20.37
CA GLY A 121 -10.09 17.53 -20.47
C GLY A 121 -8.91 16.65 -20.02
N THR A 122 -7.93 17.23 -19.33
CA THR A 122 -6.66 16.62 -18.92
C THR A 122 -6.70 16.17 -17.45
N TRP A 123 -5.63 15.49 -17.01
CA TRP A 123 -5.39 15.19 -15.60
C TRP A 123 -4.00 15.68 -15.21
N HIS A 124 -3.92 16.44 -14.13
CA HIS A 124 -2.68 16.95 -13.56
C HIS A 124 -2.34 16.22 -12.27
N SER A 125 -1.10 15.75 -12.15
CA SER A 125 -0.55 15.14 -10.93
C SER A 125 0.19 16.17 -10.08
N THR A 126 0.10 16.02 -8.76
CA THR A 126 0.93 16.73 -7.79
C THR A 126 1.38 15.80 -6.66
N THR A 127 2.65 15.91 -6.28
CA THR A 127 3.21 15.33 -5.05
C THR A 127 3.15 16.30 -3.87
N ASP A 128 2.82 17.58 -4.10
CA ASP A 128 2.42 18.54 -3.06
C ASP A 128 0.89 18.48 -2.88
N TYR A 129 0.45 17.55 -2.03
CA TYR A 129 -0.96 17.30 -1.73
C TYR A 129 -1.21 17.26 -0.20
N PRO A 130 -2.25 17.91 0.33
CA PRO A 130 -2.74 19.21 -0.15
C PRO A 130 -1.67 20.30 0.07
N LYS A 131 -1.76 21.41 -0.68
CA LYS A 131 -0.83 22.54 -0.56
C LYS A 131 -0.76 23.06 0.89
N GLY A 132 0.46 23.25 1.39
CA GLY A 132 0.70 23.78 2.74
C GLY A 132 0.44 22.81 3.90
N ALA A 133 0.12 21.53 3.65
CA ALA A 133 0.23 20.51 4.68
C ALA A 133 1.70 20.35 5.13
N PRO A 134 1.96 19.97 6.39
CA PRO A 134 3.32 19.86 6.92
C PRO A 134 4.20 18.97 6.04
N GLU A 135 5.49 19.30 5.96
CA GLU A 135 6.44 18.47 5.24
C GLU A 135 6.50 17.07 5.88
N PRO A 136 6.42 15.98 5.11
CA PRO A 136 6.64 14.65 5.67
C PRO A 136 8.05 14.61 6.28
N PRO A 137 8.23 14.14 7.52
CA PRO A 137 9.53 14.17 8.17
C PRO A 137 10.56 13.38 7.34
N PRO A 138 11.84 13.83 7.34
CA PRO A 138 12.81 13.45 6.32
C PRO A 138 12.95 11.92 6.22
N PRO A 139 13.09 11.38 5.00
CA PRO A 139 13.17 9.94 4.80
C PRO A 139 14.36 9.37 5.58
N PHE A 140 14.10 8.34 6.39
CA PHE A 140 15.15 7.62 7.09
C PHE A 140 16.09 7.01 6.06
N LYS A 141 17.27 7.63 5.86
CA LYS A 141 18.37 6.98 5.15
C LYS A 141 18.85 5.83 6.03
N PRO A 142 18.74 4.56 5.61
CA PRO A 142 19.46 3.49 6.28
C PRO A 142 20.95 3.77 6.14
N ALA A 143 21.61 4.02 7.28
CA ALA A 143 23.06 4.08 7.34
C ALA A 143 23.60 2.65 7.22
N PHE A 144 23.71 2.17 5.99
CA PHE A 144 24.54 1.01 5.69
C PHE A 144 25.96 1.31 6.17
N PRO A 145 26.62 0.43 6.95
CA PRO A 145 28.03 0.59 7.26
C PRO A 145 28.82 0.60 5.94
N GLU A 146 29.41 1.75 5.62
CA GLU A 146 30.28 1.89 4.45
C GLU A 146 31.53 1.02 4.67
N ASP A 147 31.88 0.23 3.65
CA ASP A 147 32.63 -1.01 3.87
C ASP A 147 34.09 -0.76 4.28
N GLN A 148 34.41 -0.99 5.56
CA GLN A 148 35.76 -0.84 6.12
C GLN A 148 36.70 -2.02 5.75
N ALA A 149 36.52 -2.60 4.56
CA ALA A 149 37.32 -3.68 4.00
C ALA A 149 38.56 -3.21 3.19
N ALA A 150 38.95 -1.94 3.31
CA ALA A 150 40.01 -1.31 2.51
C ALA A 150 41.34 -1.04 3.25
N ALA A 151 41.58 -1.65 4.43
CA ALA A 151 42.73 -1.29 5.28
C ALA A 151 43.32 -2.42 6.17
N ALA A 152 43.38 -3.68 5.73
CA ALA A 152 44.07 -4.74 6.50
C ALA A 152 44.68 -5.89 5.66
N GLY A 153 46.00 -6.09 5.82
CA GLY A 153 46.68 -7.40 5.79
C GLY A 153 46.64 -8.26 4.52
N GLY A 154 47.74 -8.30 3.76
CA GLY A 154 47.89 -9.20 2.60
C GLY A 154 48.50 -10.58 2.88
N ALA A 155 48.41 -11.43 1.85
CA ALA A 155 49.27 -12.58 1.52
C ALA A 155 49.37 -13.80 2.48
N ALA A 156 48.72 -14.90 2.07
CA ALA A 156 49.32 -16.24 1.96
C ALA A 156 48.50 -17.08 0.95
N ALA A 157 49.04 -18.21 0.46
CA ALA A 157 48.44 -19.02 -0.61
C ALA A 157 48.41 -20.53 -0.29
N GLY A 158 47.55 -21.26 -1.03
CA GLY A 158 47.34 -22.72 -0.91
C GLY A 158 46.07 -23.06 -0.10
N ASP A 159 45.31 -24.11 -0.43
CA ASP A 159 45.36 -25.00 -1.59
C ASP A 159 43.93 -25.53 -1.90
N SER A 160 43.66 -26.04 -3.11
CA SER A 160 42.34 -26.49 -3.55
C SER A 160 42.34 -27.89 -4.14
N PRO A 161 41.56 -28.82 -3.57
CA PRO A 161 41.05 -29.98 -4.30
C PRO A 161 39.55 -29.86 -4.57
N SER A 162 39.20 -29.77 -5.84
CA SER A 162 37.85 -30.08 -6.33
C SER A 162 37.44 -31.52 -5.95
N ARG A 163 36.14 -31.76 -5.72
CA ARG A 163 35.60 -33.11 -5.80
C ARG A 163 34.22 -33.15 -6.48
N ALA A 164 34.12 -34.01 -7.48
CA ALA A 164 33.01 -34.11 -8.42
C ALA A 164 31.69 -34.61 -7.79
N ALA A 165 30.60 -34.38 -8.53
CA ALA A 165 29.31 -35.01 -8.29
C ALA A 165 29.40 -36.54 -8.39
N SER A 166 28.55 -37.24 -7.65
CA SER A 166 28.47 -38.70 -7.63
C SER A 166 27.03 -39.16 -7.83
N THR A 167 26.78 -39.89 -8.91
CA THR A 167 25.52 -40.60 -9.18
C THR A 167 25.58 -42.02 -8.62
N ALA A 168 24.50 -42.49 -7.98
CA ALA A 168 24.29 -43.91 -7.71
C ALA A 168 22.79 -44.23 -7.66
N ALA A 169 22.38 -45.39 -8.19
CA ALA A 169 21.00 -45.88 -8.15
C ALA A 169 20.94 -47.43 -8.15
N ALA A 170 20.05 -47.98 -7.30
CA ALA A 170 19.54 -49.35 -7.29
C ALA A 170 18.25 -49.33 -6.39
N ALA A 171 17.11 -49.99 -6.65
CA ALA A 171 16.82 -51.35 -7.16
C ALA A 171 17.08 -52.44 -6.08
N THR A 172 16.18 -53.42 -5.80
CA THR A 172 14.97 -53.89 -6.53
C THR A 172 14.03 -54.74 -5.65
N ALA A 173 12.72 -54.81 -5.98
CA ALA A 173 11.74 -55.91 -5.68
C ALA A 173 11.40 -56.24 -4.20
N SER A 174 10.30 -56.90 -3.78
CA SER A 174 8.95 -57.30 -4.31
C SER A 174 8.16 -57.93 -3.12
N ALA A 175 6.84 -58.18 -3.05
CA ALA A 175 5.59 -57.88 -3.79
C ALA A 175 4.42 -57.99 -2.73
N ASP A 176 3.15 -58.42 -2.90
CA ASP A 176 2.31 -58.95 -4.00
C ASP A 176 0.79 -58.90 -3.60
N GLY A 177 -0.13 -59.03 -4.58
CA GLY A 177 -1.60 -59.23 -4.40
C GLY A 177 -2.44 -58.06 -3.85
N ASP A 178 -3.78 -58.06 -3.88
CA ASP A 178 -4.77 -58.79 -4.72
C ASP A 178 -6.15 -58.07 -4.67
N LYS A 179 -6.87 -58.07 -5.81
CA LYS A 179 -8.33 -57.81 -6.05
C LYS A 179 -9.08 -56.54 -5.57
N ASP A 180 -10.06 -56.20 -6.42
CA ASP A 180 -11.44 -55.69 -6.21
C ASP A 180 -11.71 -54.66 -5.09
N LYS A 181 -12.41 -53.54 -5.36
CA LYS A 181 -13.69 -53.48 -6.11
C LYS A 181 -14.06 -52.06 -6.52
#